data_AF-A0A846MIS8-F1
#
_entry.id   AF-A0A846MIS8-F1
#
_cell.length_a   1.000
_cell.length_b   1.000
_cell.length_c   1.000
_cell.angle_alpha   90.00
_cell.angle_beta   90.00
_cell.angle_gamma   90.00
#
_symmetry.space_group_name_H-M   'P 1'
#
loop_
_entity.id
_entity.type
_entity.pdbx_description
1 polymer ?
#
loop_
_entity_poly.entity_id
_entity_poly.type
_entity_poly.pdbx_seq_one_letter_code
_entity_poly.pdbx_strand_id
1 'polypeptide(L)'
;MSLNLLNELLQNKEIRKQVLIEFGFGSANPKKVLKFIQEKFPTEYAELSSRETLNNPKVAQFMPKEIELSSRAERDAILDNFERKFNS
;
A
#
# COMPACT_ATOMS: atom_id res chain seq x y z
N MET A 1 -0.48 -13.28 7.49
CA MET A 1 -1.01 -12.02 6.95
C MET A 1 -0.57 -11.92 5.50
N SER A 2 -1.48 -11.76 4.55
CA SER A 2 -1.16 -12.01 3.14
C SER A 2 -0.76 -10.75 2.38
N LEU A 3 0.10 -10.95 1.38
CA LEU A 3 0.42 -9.92 0.39
C LEU A 3 -0.80 -9.53 -0.46
N ASN A 4 -1.81 -10.41 -0.60
CA ASN A 4 -3.03 -10.15 -1.35
C ASN A 4 -3.89 -9.09 -0.66
N LEU A 5 -4.10 -9.18 0.66
CA LEU A 5 -4.80 -8.15 1.45
C LEU A 5 -4.16 -6.77 1.25
N LEU A 6 -2.83 -6.71 1.34
CA LEU A 6 -2.10 -5.46 1.13
C LEU A 6 -2.27 -4.93 -0.29
N ASN A 7 -2.17 -5.79 -1.31
CA ASN A 7 -2.37 -5.39 -2.69
C ASN A 7 -3.80 -4.88 -2.94
N GLU A 8 -4.82 -5.54 -2.39
CA GLU A 8 -6.22 -5.08 -2.48
C GLU A 8 -6.43 -3.73 -1.78
N LEU A 9 -5.87 -3.55 -0.59
CA LEU A 9 -5.94 -2.27 0.13
C LEU A 9 -5.26 -1.14 -0.66
N LEU A 10 -4.13 -1.43 -1.33
CA LEU A 10 -3.43 -0.46 -2.16
C LEU A 10 -4.12 -0.18 -3.51
N GLN A 11 -5.16 -0.93 -3.90
CA GLN A 11 -6.00 -0.54 -5.04
C GLN A 11 -6.90 0.67 -4.71
N ASN A 12 -7.21 0.89 -3.44
CA ASN A 12 -7.92 2.09 -3.02
C ASN A 12 -7.00 3.31 -3.14
N LYS A 13 -7.39 4.27 -3.98
CA LYS A 13 -6.60 5.48 -4.28
C LYS A 13 -6.32 6.32 -3.03
N GLU A 14 -7.26 6.40 -2.08
CA GLU A 14 -7.09 7.19 -0.86
C GLU A 14 -6.12 6.53 0.11
N ILE A 15 -6.25 5.21 0.31
CA ILE A 15 -5.32 4.42 1.12
C ILE A 15 -3.92 4.50 0.52
N ARG A 16 -3.80 4.25 -0.80
CA ARG A 16 -2.52 4.33 -1.51
C ARG A 16 -1.87 5.70 -1.37
N LYS A 17 -2.64 6.78 -1.48
CA LYS A 17 -2.13 8.15 -1.29
C LYS A 17 -1.57 8.36 0.11
N GLN A 18 -2.30 7.97 1.16
CA GLN A 18 -1.81 8.10 2.54
C GLN A 18 -0.57 7.25 2.81
N VAL A 19 -0.53 6.02 2.27
CA VAL A 19 0.64 5.15 2.35
C VAL A 19 1.86 5.79 1.67
N LEU A 20 1.70 6.37 0.48
CA LEU A 20 2.79 7.06 -0.21
C LEU A 20 3.24 8.35 0.50
N ILE A 21 2.35 9.03 1.21
CA ILE A 21 2.70 10.19 2.04
C ILE A 21 3.57 9.76 3.23
N GLU A 22 3.19 8.68 3.91
CA GLU A 22 3.88 8.21 5.13
C GLU A 22 5.21 7.50 4.82
N PHE A 23 5.20 6.57 3.87
CA PHE A 23 6.35 5.70 3.58
C PHE A 23 7.17 6.17 2.38
N GLY A 24 6.72 7.25 1.73
CA GLY A 24 7.29 7.73 0.50
C GLY A 24 6.99 6.80 -0.68
N PHE A 25 7.60 7.13 -1.80
CA PHE A 25 7.44 6.37 -3.03
C PHE A 25 8.26 5.07 -3.06
N GLY A 26 9.10 4.86 -2.03
CA GLY A 26 10.14 3.85 -1.82
C GLY A 26 9.71 2.38 -1.80
N SER A 27 10.70 1.54 -1.47
CA SER A 27 10.44 0.20 -0.92
C SER A 27 10.07 0.33 0.54
N ALA A 28 9.04 -0.37 0.99
CA ALA A 28 8.59 -0.33 2.37
C ALA A 28 8.35 -1.73 2.94
N ASN A 29 8.47 -1.87 4.26
CA ASN A 29 8.17 -3.12 4.92
C ASN A 29 6.64 -3.34 4.94
N PRO A 30 6.13 -4.40 4.31
CA PRO A 30 4.68 -4.59 4.16
C PRO A 30 3.96 -4.77 5.50
N LYS A 31 4.63 -5.25 6.56
CA LYS A 31 4.03 -5.32 7.90
C LYS A 31 3.81 -3.94 8.51
N LYS A 32 4.75 -3.01 8.30
CA LYS A 32 4.60 -1.62 8.77
C LYS A 32 3.48 -0.92 8.00
N VAL A 33 3.41 -1.13 6.69
CA VAL A 33 2.36 -0.57 5.84
C VAL A 33 0.99 -1.10 6.25
N LEU A 34 0.83 -2.42 6.43
CA LEU A 34 -0.43 -3.00 6.89
C LEU A 34 -0.83 -2.47 8.27
N LYS A 35 0.11 -2.36 9.21
CA LYS A 35 -0.18 -1.79 10.53
C LYS A 35 -0.66 -0.35 10.43
N PHE A 36 0.00 0.49 9.62
CA PHE A 36 -0.43 1.86 9.36
C PHE A 36 -1.85 1.91 8.75
N ILE A 37 -2.15 1.06 7.77
CA ILE A 37 -3.47 1.00 7.15
C ILE A 37 -4.52 0.56 8.18
N GLN A 38 -4.21 -0.43 9.02
CA GLN A 38 -5.11 -0.86 10.10
C GLN A 38 -5.41 0.27 11.10
N GLU A 39 -4.43 1.12 11.40
CA GLU A 39 -4.59 2.26 12.33
C GLU A 39 -5.35 3.43 11.70
N LYS A 40 -5.12 3.72 10.42
CA LYS A 40 -5.74 4.86 9.70
C LYS A 40 -7.09 4.53 9.05
N PHE A 41 -7.27 3.30 8.60
CA PHE A 41 -8.43 2.82 7.83
C PHE A 41 -8.94 1.49 8.43
N PRO A 42 -9.39 1.51 9.70
CA PRO A 42 -9.76 0.29 10.41
C PRO A 42 -10.95 -0.44 9.77
N THR A 43 -11.91 0.28 9.18
CA THR A 43 -13.11 -0.31 8.56
C THR A 43 -12.74 -1.09 7.30
N GLU A 44 -12.04 -0.45 6.35
CA GLU A 44 -11.62 -1.05 5.08
C GLU A 44 -10.66 -2.23 5.31
N TYR A 45 -9.78 -2.09 6.30
CA TYR A 45 -8.92 -3.17 6.73
C TYR A 45 -9.73 -4.36 7.28
N ALA A 46 -10.71 -4.12 8.15
CA ALA A 46 -11.53 -5.18 8.74
C ALA A 46 -12.42 -5.89 7.70
N GLU A 47 -12.99 -5.15 6.75
CA GLU A 47 -13.81 -5.71 5.67
C GLU A 47 -12.99 -6.66 4.78
N LEU A 48 -11.82 -6.22 4.32
CA LEU A 48 -10.97 -7.03 3.44
C LEU A 48 -10.30 -8.18 4.21
N SER A 49 -9.86 -7.95 5.45
CA SER A 49 -9.29 -9.00 6.30
C SER A 49 -10.32 -10.11 6.57
N SER A 50 -11.58 -9.75 6.82
CA SER A 50 -12.65 -10.74 7.06
C SER A 50 -12.91 -11.58 5.81
N ARG A 51 -12.95 -10.95 4.63
CA ARG A 51 -13.10 -11.64 3.33
C ARG A 51 -11.94 -12.57 3.02
N GLU A 52 -10.71 -12.19 3.35
CA GLU A 52 -9.53 -13.03 3.14
C GLU A 52 -9.53 -14.24 4.08
N THR A 53 -9.87 -14.02 5.36
CA THR A 53 -9.88 -15.08 6.39
C THR A 53 -10.93 -16.14 6.09
N LEU A 54 -12.08 -15.73 5.55
CA LEU A 54 -13.16 -16.63 5.12
C LEU A 54 -12.76 -17.48 3.89
N ASN A 55 -12.01 -16.91 2.95
CA ASN A 55 -11.66 -17.58 1.70
C ASN A 55 -10.37 -18.42 1.77
N ASN A 56 -9.49 -18.21 2.76
CA ASN A 56 -8.18 -18.88 2.78
C ASN A 56 -7.65 -19.21 4.20
N PRO A 57 -8.30 -20.12 4.94
CA PRO A 57 -7.95 -20.41 6.34
C PRO A 57 -6.62 -21.17 6.55
N LYS A 58 -5.91 -21.61 5.50
CA LYS A 58 -4.76 -22.54 5.62
C LYS A 58 -3.49 -22.19 4.83
N VAL A 59 -3.38 -20.99 4.26
CA VAL A 59 -2.16 -20.64 3.52
C VAL A 59 -1.15 -20.04 4.48
N ALA A 60 0.05 -20.63 4.59
CA ALA A 60 1.19 -19.98 5.20
C ALA A 60 1.53 -18.74 4.35
N GLN A 61 0.96 -17.60 4.74
CA GLN A 61 1.00 -16.38 3.95
C GLN A 61 2.42 -15.79 3.97
N PHE A 62 3.12 -15.94 2.86
CA PHE A 62 4.45 -15.37 2.65
C PHE A 62 4.35 -13.85 2.51
N MET A 63 4.95 -13.11 3.44
CA MET A 63 5.19 -11.67 3.27
C MET A 63 6.66 -11.46 2.94
N PRO A 64 6.98 -10.80 1.81
CA PRO A 64 8.35 -10.38 1.53
C PRO A 64 8.80 -9.35 2.60
N LYS A 65 10.12 -9.20 2.74
CA LYS A 65 10.68 -8.22 3.70
C LYS A 65 10.39 -6.77 3.29
N GLU A 66 10.29 -6.53 1.99
CA GLU A 66 10.04 -5.24 1.38
C GLU A 66 9.11 -5.38 0.17
N ILE A 67 8.31 -4.35 -0.08
CA ILE A 67 7.47 -4.19 -1.27
C ILE A 67 7.74 -2.83 -1.90
N GLU A 68 7.71 -2.76 -3.22
CA GLU A 68 7.81 -1.49 -3.94
C GLU A 68 6.42 -0.82 -3.97
N LEU A 69 6.27 0.35 -3.34
CA LEU A 69 4.98 1.05 -3.21
C LEU A 69 4.59 1.85 -4.45
N SER A 70 5.59 2.25 -5.23
CA SER A 70 5.39 2.89 -6.53
C SER A 70 6.54 2.57 -7.45
N SER A 71 6.21 2.37 -8.72
CA SER A 71 7.21 2.13 -9.75
C SER A 71 8.08 3.37 -9.95
N ARG A 72 9.31 3.15 -10.42
CA ARG A 72 10.21 4.25 -10.81
C ARG A 72 9.55 5.19 -11.82
N ALA A 73 8.84 4.66 -12.81
CA ALA A 73 8.15 5.47 -13.82
C ALA A 73 7.04 6.36 -13.22
N GLU A 74 6.28 5.85 -12.25
CA GLU A 74 5.28 6.66 -11.54
C GLU A 74 5.93 7.78 -10.73
N ARG A 75 7.07 7.51 -10.08
CA ARG A 75 7.82 8.55 -9.38
C ARG A 75 8.31 9.64 -10.31
N ASP A 76 8.99 9.23 -11.38
CA ASP A 76 9.58 10.16 -12.33
C ASP A 76 8.48 11.04 -12.93
N ALA A 77 7.33 10.47 -13.31
CA ALA A 77 6.18 11.23 -13.81
C ALA A 77 5.60 12.23 -12.79
N ILE A 78 5.56 11.88 -11.49
CA ILE A 78 5.09 12.80 -10.44
C ILE A 78 6.07 13.95 -10.23
N LEU A 79 7.38 13.64 -10.20
CA LEU A 79 8.44 14.63 -10.04
C LEU A 79 8.48 15.59 -11.24
N ASP A 80 8.43 15.08 -12.46
CA ASP A 80 8.40 15.86 -13.70
C ASP A 80 7.21 16.87 -13.70
N ASN A 81 6.04 16.40 -13.27
CA ASN A 81 4.84 17.23 -13.21
C ASN A 81 4.90 18.27 -12.08
N PHE A 82 5.57 17.96 -10.98
CA PHE A 82 5.83 18.92 -9.91
C PHE A 82 6.82 20.01 -10.36
N GLU A 83 7.93 19.62 -11.01
CA GLU A 83 8.93 20.55 -11.56
C GLU A 83 8.32 21.50 -12.60
N ARG A 84 7.45 20.99 -13.49
CA ARG A 84 6.71 21.84 -14.44
C ARG A 84 5.80 22.85 -13.77
N LYS A 85 5.16 22.48 -12.66
CA LYS A 85 4.28 23.40 -11.91
C LYS A 85 5.05 24.43 -11.09
N PHE A 86 6.29 24.15 -10.70
CA PHE A 86 7.12 25.06 -9.93
C PHE A 86 7.91 26.04 -10.82
N ASN A 87 8.24 25.61 -12.04
CA ASN A 87 8.98 26.42 -13.03
C ASN A 87 8.07 27.14 -14.05
N SER A 88 6.74 27.11 -13.86
CA SER A 88 5.75 27.80 -14.69
C SER A 88 5.01 28.88 -13.91
#